data_AF-G5LJN3-F1
#
_entry.id   AF-G5LJN3-F1
#
_cell.length_a   1.000
_cell.length_b   1.000
_cell.length_c   1.000
_cell.angle_alpha   90.00
_cell.angle_beta   90.00
_cell.angle_gamma   90.00
#
_symmetry.space_group_name_H-M   'P 1'
#
loop_
_entity.id
_entity.type
_entity.pdbx_description
1 polymer ?
#
loop_
_entity_poly.entity_id
_entity_poly.type
_entity_poly.pdbx_seq_one_letter_code
_entity_poly.pdbx_strand_id
1 'polypeptide(L)'
;MLTLAVRPIGALLFGRMAEKYGRRPILMLNILFFTVFELLSAWSPTFMAFLIFRVMYGVAMGGIWGVASSLAMETIPDRSRGLMSGIFQAGYPCGYLFASVIFGLFYSMVGWRGMFLIGALPVVLLPYIWFKVPESPVWLAARARKENTALLPVLRKQWKLCLYLVLVMAFFNFFSHGTQDLYPTFLKMQHGFDPHLISIIAIFYNIAAMLGGIFYGTLSERIGRKKDDRRLSCAS
;
A
#
# COMPACT_ATOMS: atom_id res chain seq x y z
N MET A 1 1.69 6.12 15.69
CA MET A 1 1.51 7.58 15.54
C MET A 1 2.66 8.21 14.73
N LEU A 2 3.92 8.15 15.19
CA LEU A 2 5.05 8.82 14.52
C LEU A 2 5.29 8.38 13.05
N THR A 3 5.17 7.08 12.77
CA THR A 3 5.33 6.53 11.40
C THR A 3 4.26 7.01 10.44
N LEU A 4 3.02 7.15 10.91
CA LEU A 4 1.87 7.55 10.08
C LEU A 4 2.01 8.99 9.60
N ALA A 5 2.52 9.89 10.45
CA ALA A 5 2.71 11.31 10.11
C ALA A 5 3.74 11.53 9.00
N VAL A 6 4.70 10.62 8.84
CA VAL A 6 5.84 10.78 7.93
C VAL A 6 5.58 10.12 6.57
N ARG A 7 4.60 9.22 6.47
CA ARG A 7 4.21 8.55 5.21
C ARG A 7 3.89 9.51 4.06
N PRO A 8 3.17 10.64 4.25
CA PRO A 8 2.90 11.58 3.16
C PRO A 8 4.18 12.21 2.58
N ILE A 9 5.16 12.50 3.45
CA ILE A 9 6.47 13.05 3.06
C ILE A 9 7.24 12.03 2.22
N GLY A 10 7.25 10.77 2.65
CA GLY A 10 7.83 9.66 1.90
C GLY A 10 7.16 9.42 0.56
N ALA A 11 5.82 9.43 0.53
CA ALA A 11 5.03 9.29 -0.69
C ALA A 11 5.37 10.38 -1.72
N LEU A 12 5.51 11.63 -1.28
CA LEU A 12 5.88 12.75 -2.16
C LEU A 12 7.31 12.62 -2.69
N LEU A 13 8.28 12.26 -1.85
CA LEU A 13 9.69 12.11 -2.24
C LEU A 13 9.88 10.94 -3.22
N PHE A 14 9.41 9.76 -2.85
CA PHE A 14 9.54 8.56 -3.67
C PHE A 14 8.64 8.59 -4.91
N GLY A 15 7.47 9.21 -4.83
CA GLY A 15 6.61 9.45 -6.00
C GLY A 15 7.32 10.30 -7.05
N ARG A 16 8.02 11.36 -6.62
CA ARG A 16 8.83 12.20 -7.52
C ARG A 16 10.00 11.45 -8.15
N MET A 17 10.70 10.66 -7.34
CA MET A 17 11.82 9.86 -7.84
C MET A 17 11.33 8.82 -8.85
N ALA A 18 10.15 8.23 -8.64
CA ALA A 18 9.57 7.23 -9.55
C ALA A 18 9.23 7.79 -10.93
N GLU A 19 8.87 9.06 -11.02
CA GLU A 19 8.67 9.72 -12.32
C GLU A 19 9.97 9.96 -13.06
N LYS A 20 11.01 10.43 -12.36
CA LYS A 20 12.30 10.79 -12.96
C LYS A 20 13.14 9.57 -13.35
N TYR A 21 13.21 8.57 -12.47
CA TYR A 21 14.11 7.41 -12.64
C TYR A 21 13.39 6.15 -13.13
N GLY A 22 12.07 6.18 -13.21
CA GLY A 22 11.26 5.00 -13.52
C GLY A 22 10.69 4.35 -12.27
N ARG A 23 9.54 3.69 -12.45
CA ARG A 23 8.75 3.15 -11.34
C ARG A 23 9.33 1.86 -10.79
N ARG A 24 9.93 1.03 -11.65
CA ARG A 24 10.56 -0.25 -11.29
C ARG A 24 11.79 -0.07 -10.38
N PRO A 25 12.81 0.74 -10.72
CA PRO A 25 13.98 0.92 -9.86
C PRO A 25 13.62 1.58 -8.53
N ILE A 26 12.65 2.49 -8.51
CA ILE A 26 12.22 3.14 -7.27
C ILE A 26 11.41 2.21 -6.38
N LEU A 27 10.57 1.33 -6.94
CA LEU A 27 9.91 0.28 -6.17
C LEU A 27 10.96 -0.61 -5.47
N MET A 28 12.01 -1.00 -6.19
CA MET A 28 13.08 -1.83 -5.62
C MET A 28 13.88 -1.11 -4.54
N LEU A 29 14.22 0.15 -4.79
CA LEU A 29 14.91 0.99 -3.82
C LEU A 29 14.08 1.13 -2.53
N ASN A 30 12.76 1.29 -2.65
CA ASN A 30 11.87 1.34 -1.50
C ASN A 30 11.83 0.02 -0.72
N ILE A 31 11.72 -1.14 -1.39
CA ILE A 31 11.73 -2.45 -0.72
C ILE A 31 13.08 -2.72 -0.05
N LEU A 32 14.18 -2.30 -0.68
CA LEU A 32 15.52 -2.39 -0.09
C LEU A 32 15.63 -1.51 1.15
N PHE A 33 15.25 -0.23 1.07
CA PHE A 33 15.26 0.67 2.22
C PHE A 33 14.37 0.16 3.35
N PHE A 34 13.17 -0.32 3.02
CA PHE A 34 12.25 -0.94 3.97
C PHE A 34 12.94 -2.05 4.75
N THR A 35 13.56 -3.00 4.04
CA THR A 35 14.24 -4.16 4.65
C THR A 35 15.42 -3.73 5.51
N VAL A 36 16.26 -2.82 4.99
CA VAL A 36 17.45 -2.34 5.71
C VAL A 36 17.05 -1.63 7.00
N PHE A 37 16.07 -0.73 6.96
CA PHE A 37 15.59 -0.03 8.16
C PHE A 37 14.86 -0.96 9.15
N GLU A 38 14.20 -1.99 8.65
CA GLU A 38 13.59 -3.01 9.50
C GLU A 38 14.63 -3.86 10.24
N LEU A 39 15.69 -4.30 9.55
CA LEU A 39 16.82 -5.00 10.17
C LEU A 39 17.58 -4.11 11.15
N LEU A 40 17.81 -2.83 10.80
CA LEU A 40 18.40 -1.85 11.70
C LEU A 40 17.55 -1.62 12.96
N SER A 41 16.21 -1.65 12.81
CA SER A 41 15.28 -1.58 13.95
C SER A 41 15.37 -2.83 14.82
N ALA A 42 15.59 -4.01 14.24
CA ALA A 42 15.79 -5.25 15.00
C ALA A 42 17.08 -5.23 15.83
N TRP A 43 18.13 -4.59 15.31
CA TRP A 43 19.44 -4.51 15.97
C TRP A 43 19.60 -3.29 16.88
N SER A 44 18.63 -2.37 16.93
CA SER A 44 18.81 -1.09 17.63
C SER A 44 19.10 -1.29 19.13
N PRO A 45 20.23 -0.76 19.65
CA PRO A 45 20.62 -0.91 21.05
C PRO A 45 19.97 0.13 21.98
N THR A 46 19.42 1.22 21.43
CA THR A 46 18.85 2.35 22.18
C THR A 46 17.46 2.73 21.65
N PHE A 47 16.56 3.15 22.55
CA PHE A 47 15.20 3.58 22.20
C PHE A 47 15.16 4.76 21.20
N MET A 48 16.09 5.71 21.33
CA MET A 48 16.24 6.83 20.39
C MET A 48 16.60 6.35 18.97
N ALA A 49 17.55 5.43 18.84
CA ALA A 49 17.94 4.85 17.55
C ALA A 49 16.76 4.06 16.93
N PHE A 50 16.02 3.31 17.75
CA PHE A 50 14.81 2.62 17.32
C PHE A 50 13.77 3.59 16.74
N LEU A 51 13.51 4.72 17.41
CA LEU A 51 12.57 5.74 16.92
C LEU A 51 13.00 6.34 15.59
N ILE A 52 14.29 6.66 15.41
CA ILE A 52 14.83 7.20 14.16
C ILE A 52 14.65 6.19 13.02
N PHE A 53 15.01 4.92 13.22
CA PHE A 53 14.81 3.89 12.21
C PHE A 53 13.33 3.70 11.88
N ARG A 54 12.44 3.84 12.87
CA ARG A 54 10.99 3.77 12.63
C ARG A 54 10.49 4.94 11.79
N VAL A 55 11.01 6.15 12.00
CA VAL A 55 10.71 7.31 11.15
C VAL A 55 11.15 7.06 9.72
N MET A 56 12.39 6.61 9.52
CA MET A 56 12.93 6.30 8.19
C MET A 56 12.14 5.18 7.49
N TYR A 57 11.77 4.15 8.24
CA TYR A 57 10.86 3.10 7.78
C TYR A 57 9.50 3.67 7.34
N GLY A 58 8.93 4.61 8.09
CA GLY A 58 7.70 5.31 7.72
C GLY A 58 7.81 6.07 6.40
N VAL A 59 8.95 6.74 6.15
CA VAL A 59 9.25 7.41 4.88
C VAL A 59 9.28 6.39 3.73
N ALA A 60 10.03 5.28 3.89
CA ALA A 60 10.15 4.24 2.86
C ALA A 60 8.79 3.59 2.56
N MET A 61 8.01 3.27 3.59
CA MET A 61 6.69 2.64 3.43
C MET A 61 5.69 3.55 2.69
N GLY A 62 5.78 4.87 2.87
CA GLY A 62 4.90 5.84 2.20
C GLY A 62 5.01 5.81 0.68
N GLY A 63 6.19 5.54 0.14
CA GLY A 63 6.45 5.48 -1.29
C GLY A 63 6.00 4.19 -1.97
N ILE A 64 6.08 3.06 -1.26
CA ILE A 64 5.84 1.71 -1.83
C ILE A 64 4.42 1.61 -2.40
N TRP A 65 3.41 1.96 -1.63
CA TRP A 65 2.01 1.71 -2.01
C TRP A 65 1.60 2.54 -3.23
N GLY A 66 2.02 3.81 -3.28
CA GLY A 66 1.73 4.70 -4.41
C GLY A 66 2.45 4.27 -5.69
N VAL A 67 3.75 3.96 -5.60
CA VAL A 67 4.53 3.53 -6.77
C VAL A 67 4.09 2.14 -7.26
N ALA A 68 3.82 1.20 -6.34
CA ALA A 68 3.36 -0.15 -6.66
C ALA A 68 1.97 -0.15 -7.32
N SER A 69 1.01 0.57 -6.74
CA SER A 69 -0.34 0.65 -7.30
C SER A 69 -0.33 1.30 -8.69
N SER A 70 0.44 2.37 -8.86
CA SER A 70 0.56 3.05 -10.15
C SER A 70 1.25 2.17 -11.21
N LEU A 71 2.32 1.46 -10.84
CA LEU A 71 2.97 0.49 -11.73
C LEU A 71 2.04 -0.67 -12.11
N ALA A 72 1.31 -1.22 -11.13
CA ALA A 72 0.35 -2.29 -11.37
C ALA A 72 -0.71 -1.81 -12.38
N MET A 73 -1.38 -0.69 -12.09
CA MET A 73 -2.47 -0.16 -12.94
C MET A 73 -2.02 0.15 -14.37
N GLU A 74 -0.77 0.58 -14.57
CA GLU A 74 -0.24 0.85 -15.91
C GLU A 74 0.19 -0.39 -16.69
N THR A 75 0.52 -1.47 -16.00
CA THR A 75 0.93 -2.74 -16.64
C THR A 75 -0.30 -3.58 -17.03
N ILE A 76 -1.44 -3.35 -16.40
CA ILE A 76 -2.68 -4.11 -16.62
C ILE A 76 -3.49 -3.48 -17.76
N PRO A 77 -4.01 -4.29 -18.71
CA PRO A 77 -4.90 -3.81 -19.76
C PRO A 77 -6.16 -3.16 -19.18
N ASP A 78 -6.65 -2.09 -19.82
CA ASP A 78 -7.80 -1.28 -19.35
C ASP A 78 -9.01 -2.14 -18.95
N ARG A 79 -9.23 -3.24 -19.70
CA ARG A 79 -10.32 -4.19 -19.51
C ARG A 79 -10.30 -4.93 -18.16
N SER A 80 -9.17 -5.05 -17.47
CA SER A 80 -9.06 -5.83 -16.23
C SER A 80 -8.55 -5.03 -15.03
N ARG A 81 -8.49 -3.70 -15.14
CA ARG A 81 -7.97 -2.83 -14.08
C ARG A 81 -8.81 -2.87 -12.79
N GLY A 82 -10.15 -2.93 -12.91
CA GLY A 82 -11.06 -2.97 -11.76
C GLY A 82 -10.87 -4.24 -10.93
N LEU A 83 -10.93 -5.40 -11.58
CA LEU A 83 -10.63 -6.70 -11.00
C LEU A 83 -9.25 -6.78 -10.34
N MET A 84 -8.21 -6.38 -11.07
CA MET A 84 -6.84 -6.51 -10.59
C MET A 84 -6.50 -5.51 -9.48
N SER A 85 -7.14 -4.32 -9.47
CA SER A 85 -7.09 -3.39 -8.33
C SER A 85 -7.72 -4.01 -7.07
N GLY A 86 -8.83 -4.72 -7.22
CA GLY A 86 -9.45 -5.48 -6.12
C GLY A 86 -8.53 -6.58 -5.58
N ILE A 87 -7.88 -7.34 -6.45
CA ILE A 87 -6.89 -8.37 -6.06
C ILE A 87 -5.68 -7.72 -5.38
N PHE A 88 -5.18 -6.59 -5.90
CA PHE A 88 -4.07 -5.85 -5.30
C PHE A 88 -4.41 -5.36 -3.88
N GLN A 89 -5.61 -4.83 -3.69
CA GLN A 89 -6.10 -4.43 -2.36
C GLN A 89 -6.31 -5.62 -1.44
N ALA A 90 -6.79 -6.76 -1.95
CA ALA A 90 -6.94 -8.00 -1.21
C ALA A 90 -5.60 -8.62 -0.78
N GLY A 91 -4.48 -8.23 -1.40
CA GLY A 91 -3.13 -8.60 -0.96
C GLY A 91 -2.80 -8.09 0.45
N TYR A 92 -3.32 -6.91 0.84
CA TYR A 92 -3.09 -6.33 2.17
C TYR A 92 -3.66 -7.18 3.33
N PRO A 93 -4.96 -7.52 3.36
CA PRO A 93 -5.53 -8.38 4.40
C PRO A 93 -4.94 -9.80 4.36
N CYS A 94 -4.64 -10.34 3.18
CA CYS A 94 -3.98 -11.64 3.05
C CYS A 94 -2.60 -11.64 3.75
N GLY A 95 -1.78 -10.63 3.49
CA GLY A 95 -0.48 -10.45 4.16
C GLY A 95 -0.62 -10.27 5.67
N TYR A 96 -1.64 -9.54 6.12
CA TYR A 96 -1.94 -9.37 7.55
C TYR A 96 -2.29 -10.71 8.23
N LEU A 97 -3.10 -11.54 7.59
CA LEU A 97 -3.44 -12.88 8.09
C LEU A 97 -2.20 -13.78 8.18
N PHE A 98 -1.39 -13.82 7.13
CA PHE A 98 -0.11 -14.55 7.15
C PHE A 98 0.81 -14.06 8.28
N ALA A 99 0.95 -12.74 8.44
CA ALA A 99 1.74 -12.16 9.51
C ALA A 99 1.20 -12.50 10.90
N SER A 100 -0.13 -12.51 11.09
CA SER A 100 -0.77 -12.88 12.35
C SER A 100 -0.57 -14.36 12.71
N VAL A 101 -0.63 -15.27 11.73
CA VAL A 101 -0.33 -16.70 11.93
C VAL A 101 1.13 -16.91 12.32
N ILE A 102 2.06 -16.25 11.61
CA ILE A 102 3.48 -16.32 11.94
C ILE A 102 3.73 -15.74 13.32
N PHE A 103 3.06 -14.64 13.67
CA PHE A 103 3.11 -14.07 15.00
C PHE A 103 2.66 -15.08 16.06
N GLY A 104 1.49 -15.71 15.90
CA GLY A 104 0.99 -16.69 16.86
C GLY A 104 1.92 -17.91 17.07
N LEU A 105 2.55 -18.40 16.00
CA LEU A 105 3.40 -19.60 16.05
C LEU A 105 4.84 -19.32 16.51
N PHE A 106 5.44 -18.23 16.07
CA PHE A 106 6.87 -17.96 16.26
C PHE A 106 7.17 -16.94 17.36
N TYR A 107 6.18 -16.20 17.87
CA TYR A 107 6.42 -15.19 18.92
C TYR A 107 7.06 -15.77 20.18
N SER A 108 6.58 -16.93 20.64
CA SER A 108 7.04 -17.60 21.85
C SER A 108 8.49 -18.09 21.74
N MET A 109 8.96 -18.41 20.54
CA MET A 109 10.32 -18.92 20.30
C MET A 109 11.33 -17.83 19.94
N VAL A 110 10.90 -16.81 19.19
CA VAL A 110 11.78 -15.88 18.48
C VAL A 110 11.80 -14.48 19.13
N GLY A 111 10.81 -14.18 19.97
CA GLY A 111 10.64 -12.88 20.61
C GLY A 111 10.41 -11.74 19.60
N TRP A 112 10.40 -10.51 20.11
CA TRP A 112 10.11 -9.33 19.29
C TRP A 112 11.19 -9.03 18.23
N ARG A 113 12.46 -9.44 18.46
CA ARG A 113 13.58 -9.16 17.57
C ARG A 113 13.51 -9.96 16.28
N GLY A 114 13.25 -11.26 16.34
CA GLY A 114 13.18 -12.04 15.10
C GLY A 114 11.84 -11.89 14.38
N MET A 115 10.81 -11.28 14.99
CA MET A 115 9.65 -10.79 14.23
C MET A 115 10.03 -9.71 13.23
N PHE A 116 10.95 -8.81 13.58
CA PHE A 116 11.51 -7.86 12.63
C PHE A 116 12.36 -8.54 11.55
N LEU A 117 13.03 -9.66 11.89
CA LEU A 117 13.77 -10.46 10.91
C LEU A 117 12.83 -11.16 9.91
N ILE A 118 11.69 -11.67 10.38
CA ILE A 118 10.64 -12.22 9.51
C ILE A 118 9.96 -11.12 8.70
N GLY A 119 9.78 -9.93 9.28
CA GLY A 119 9.26 -8.77 8.56
C GLY A 119 10.14 -8.33 7.39
N ALA A 120 11.45 -8.61 7.46
CA ALA A 120 12.42 -8.40 6.40
C ALA A 120 12.36 -9.46 5.26
N LEU A 121 11.60 -10.54 5.42
CA LEU A 121 11.45 -11.62 4.43
C LEU A 121 10.91 -11.20 3.04
N PRO A 122 10.08 -10.13 2.88
CA PRO A 122 9.71 -9.60 1.57
C PRO A 122 10.90 -9.18 0.70
N VAL A 123 12.10 -8.99 1.28
CA VAL A 123 13.33 -8.78 0.51
C VAL A 123 13.64 -9.96 -0.41
N VAL A 124 13.24 -11.18 -0.04
CA VAL A 124 13.43 -12.39 -0.86
C VAL A 124 12.59 -12.34 -2.14
N LEU A 125 11.51 -11.55 -2.14
CA LEU A 125 10.67 -11.33 -3.33
C LEU A 125 11.28 -10.29 -4.30
N LEU A 126 12.29 -9.50 -3.90
CA LEU A 126 12.95 -8.54 -4.79
C LEU A 126 13.51 -9.16 -6.08
N PRO A 127 14.32 -10.24 -6.04
CA PRO A 127 14.83 -10.85 -7.27
C PRO A 127 13.69 -11.36 -8.16
N TYR A 128 12.64 -11.92 -7.58
CA TYR A 128 11.45 -12.35 -8.34
C TYR A 128 10.76 -11.18 -9.04
N ILE A 129 10.54 -10.07 -8.32
CA ILE A 129 9.99 -8.83 -8.88
C ILE A 129 10.91 -8.28 -9.98
N TRP A 130 12.23 -8.36 -9.81
CA TRP A 130 13.18 -7.91 -10.82
C TRP A 130 13.08 -8.72 -12.11
N PHE A 131 13.01 -10.04 -12.06
CA PHE A 131 12.93 -10.83 -13.28
C PHE A 131 11.55 -10.82 -13.94
N LYS A 132 10.45 -10.73 -13.17
CA LYS A 132 9.08 -10.89 -13.68
C LYS A 132 8.35 -9.59 -14.00
N VAL A 133 8.70 -8.46 -13.39
CA VAL A 133 7.95 -7.22 -13.55
C VAL A 133 8.58 -6.35 -14.65
N PRO A 134 7.95 -6.26 -15.85
CA PRO A 134 8.40 -5.32 -16.87
C PRO A 134 8.20 -3.89 -16.39
N GLU A 135 9.02 -2.97 -16.93
CA GLU A 135 8.86 -1.55 -16.64
C GLU A 135 7.54 -1.02 -17.24
N SER A 136 6.93 -0.02 -16.60
CA SER A 136 5.62 0.48 -17.03
C SER A 136 5.66 0.89 -18.52
N PRO A 137 4.75 0.36 -19.36
CA PRO A 137 4.67 0.73 -20.77
C PRO A 137 4.29 2.21 -20.95
N VAL A 138 3.55 2.79 -20.00
CA VAL A 138 3.18 4.21 -19.98
C VAL A 138 4.40 5.08 -19.69
N TRP A 139 5.28 4.67 -18.76
CA TRP A 139 6.52 5.38 -18.51
C TRP A 139 7.49 5.28 -19.70
N LEU A 140 7.60 4.11 -20.33
CA LEU A 140 8.41 3.93 -21.55
C LEU A 140 7.89 4.81 -22.70
N ALA A 141 6.56 4.89 -22.88
CA ALA A 141 5.93 5.74 -23.88
C ALA A 141 6.10 7.25 -23.59
N ALA A 142 5.97 7.67 -22.32
CA ALA A 142 6.20 9.06 -21.90
C ALA A 142 7.68 9.47 -22.07
N ARG A 143 8.61 8.56 -21.75
CA ARG A 143 10.05 8.76 -21.95
C ARG A 143 10.42 8.84 -23.43
N ALA A 144 9.81 8.00 -24.28
CA ALA A 144 9.96 8.08 -25.73
C ALA A 144 9.42 9.40 -26.30
N ARG A 145 8.33 9.94 -25.73
CA ARG A 145 7.77 11.26 -26.10
C ARG A 145 8.50 12.45 -25.48
N LYS A 146 9.52 12.26 -24.63
CA LYS A 146 10.17 13.32 -23.82
C LYS A 146 9.18 14.18 -23.03
N GLU A 147 8.00 13.65 -22.71
CA GLU A 147 7.03 14.35 -21.87
C GLU A 147 7.47 14.23 -20.41
N ASN A 148 8.12 15.28 -19.91
CA ASN A 148 8.32 15.44 -18.47
C ASN A 148 6.99 15.87 -17.84
N THR A 149 6.10 14.92 -17.57
CA THR A 149 4.94 15.17 -16.71
C THR A 149 5.43 15.34 -15.27
N ALA A 150 5.96 16.52 -14.95
CA ALA A 150 6.43 16.81 -13.61
C ALA A 150 5.22 17.02 -12.68
N LEU A 151 5.16 16.29 -11.56
CA LEU A 151 4.13 16.52 -10.52
C LEU A 151 4.15 17.95 -9.96
N LEU A 152 5.30 18.61 -9.95
CA LEU A 152 5.49 19.97 -9.42
C LEU A 152 4.57 21.02 -10.06
N PRO A 153 4.62 21.24 -11.38
CA PRO A 153 3.78 22.23 -12.03
C PRO A 153 2.29 21.88 -11.94
N VAL A 154 1.92 20.60 -11.96
CA VAL A 154 0.51 20.17 -11.79
C VAL A 154 0.03 20.43 -10.37
N LEU A 155 0.81 20.04 -9.35
CA LEU A 155 0.51 20.27 -7.94
C LEU A 155 0.45 21.77 -7.62
N ARG A 156 1.32 22.58 -8.23
CA ARG A 156 1.32 24.04 -8.07
C ARG A 156 0.15 24.70 -8.79
N LYS A 157 -0.21 24.22 -9.99
CA LYS A 157 -1.30 24.77 -10.80
C LYS A 157 -2.68 24.40 -10.25
N GLN A 158 -2.83 23.22 -9.64
CA GLN A 158 -4.09 22.72 -9.07
C GLN A 158 -4.04 22.49 -7.56
N TRP A 159 -3.23 23.26 -6.83
CA TRP A 159 -3.01 23.07 -5.39
C TRP A 159 -4.29 23.04 -4.56
N LYS A 160 -5.32 23.83 -4.89
CA LYS A 160 -6.64 23.80 -4.22
C LYS A 160 -7.35 22.46 -4.40
N LEU A 161 -7.30 21.87 -5.59
CA LEU A 161 -7.94 20.59 -5.90
C LEU A 161 -7.15 19.42 -5.28
N CYS A 162 -5.82 19.49 -5.32
CA CYS A 162 -4.97 18.52 -4.61
C CYS A 162 -5.18 18.60 -3.09
N LEU A 163 -5.25 19.79 -2.51
CA LEU A 163 -5.53 19.97 -1.08
C LEU A 163 -6.92 19.43 -0.71
N TYR A 164 -7.93 19.71 -1.53
CA TYR A 164 -9.27 19.17 -1.36
C TYR A 164 -9.27 17.63 -1.39
N LEU A 165 -8.64 17.02 -2.40
CA LEU A 165 -8.54 15.55 -2.51
C LEU A 165 -7.78 14.93 -1.33
N VAL A 166 -6.68 15.56 -0.90
CA VAL A 166 -5.91 15.10 0.26
C VAL A 166 -6.75 15.20 1.53
N LEU A 167 -7.48 16.29 1.75
CA LEU A 167 -8.36 16.45 2.92
C LEU A 167 -9.49 15.43 2.92
N VAL A 168 -10.16 15.23 1.77
CA VAL A 168 -11.24 14.25 1.63
C VAL A 168 -10.72 12.84 1.87
N MET A 169 -9.60 12.47 1.26
CA MET A 169 -8.98 11.15 1.46
C MET A 169 -8.49 10.97 2.90
N ALA A 170 -7.90 11.99 3.51
CA ALA A 170 -7.46 11.94 4.90
C ALA A 170 -8.64 11.75 5.86
N PHE A 171 -9.74 12.48 5.64
CA PHE A 171 -10.96 12.33 6.44
C PHE A 171 -11.55 10.92 6.30
N PHE A 172 -11.69 10.44 5.07
CA PHE A 172 -12.22 9.10 4.80
C PHE A 172 -11.31 7.99 5.38
N ASN A 173 -10.00 8.14 5.25
CA ASN A 173 -9.02 7.19 5.75
C ASN A 173 -8.99 7.20 7.29
N PHE A 174 -9.08 8.37 7.92
CA PHE A 174 -9.16 8.51 9.39
C PHE A 174 -10.44 7.87 9.95
N PHE A 175 -11.58 8.09 9.28
CA PHE A 175 -12.85 7.48 9.68
C PHE A 175 -12.81 5.95 9.52
N SER A 176 -12.31 5.47 8.37
CA SER A 176 -12.27 4.03 8.07
C SER A 176 -11.29 3.26 8.94
N HIS A 177 -10.03 3.71 9.06
CA HIS A 177 -9.02 3.05 9.89
C HIS A 177 -9.27 3.28 11.37
N GLY A 178 -9.75 4.46 11.77
CA GLY A 178 -10.16 4.71 13.15
C GLY A 178 -11.19 3.70 13.60
N THR A 179 -12.23 3.47 12.80
CA THR A 179 -13.25 2.45 13.11
C THR A 179 -12.64 1.04 13.13
N GLN A 180 -11.81 0.66 12.15
CA GLN A 180 -11.18 -0.66 12.08
C GLN A 180 -10.23 -0.97 13.24
N ASP A 181 -9.42 -0.01 13.68
CA ASP A 181 -8.38 -0.21 14.71
C ASP A 181 -8.97 -0.13 16.14
N LEU A 182 -10.00 0.70 16.34
CA LEU A 182 -10.66 0.84 17.64
C LEU A 182 -11.65 -0.30 17.92
N TYR A 183 -12.27 -0.91 16.89
CA TYR A 183 -13.29 -1.94 17.09
C TYR A 183 -12.80 -3.17 17.89
N PRO A 184 -11.64 -3.79 17.57
CA PRO A 184 -11.12 -4.92 18.36
C PRO A 184 -10.77 -4.53 19.79
N THR A 185 -10.21 -3.32 19.97
CA THR A 185 -9.83 -2.79 21.29
C THR A 185 -11.07 -2.50 22.14
N PHE A 186 -12.13 -1.98 21.53
CA PHE A 186 -13.40 -1.69 22.17
C PHE A 186 -14.11 -2.98 22.62
N LEU A 187 -14.15 -4.01 21.76
CA LEU A 187 -14.69 -5.33 22.13
C LEU A 187 -13.90 -5.98 23.28
N LYS A 188 -12.59 -5.77 23.34
CA LYS A 188 -11.74 -6.28 24.42
C LYS A 188 -11.96 -5.55 25.75
N MET A 189 -11.98 -4.22 25.73
CA MET A 189 -11.98 -3.39 26.94
C MET A 189 -13.36 -3.22 27.56
N GLN A 190 -14.42 -3.13 26.76
CA GLN A 190 -15.78 -2.90 27.28
C GLN A 190 -16.60 -4.17 27.42
N HIS A 191 -16.45 -5.14 26.52
CA HIS A 191 -17.25 -6.37 26.56
C HIS A 191 -16.52 -7.58 27.15
N GLY A 192 -15.20 -7.47 27.43
CA GLY A 192 -14.43 -8.54 28.07
C GLY A 192 -14.39 -9.85 27.26
N PHE A 193 -14.64 -9.79 25.95
CA PHE A 193 -14.66 -10.98 25.09
C PHE A 193 -13.28 -11.67 25.06
N ASP A 194 -13.33 -13.00 25.04
CA ASP A 194 -12.16 -13.85 24.92
C ASP A 194 -11.32 -13.43 23.69
N PRO A 195 -10.00 -13.19 23.83
CA PRO A 195 -9.11 -12.82 22.72
C PRO A 195 -9.28 -13.68 21.46
N HIS A 196 -9.66 -14.95 21.62
CA HIS A 196 -9.92 -15.85 20.50
C HIS A 196 -11.10 -15.40 19.61
N LEU A 197 -12.20 -14.89 20.20
CA LEU A 197 -13.36 -14.40 19.46
C LEU A 197 -13.03 -13.11 18.68
N ILE A 198 -12.24 -12.23 19.27
CA ILE A 198 -11.82 -10.97 18.63
C ILE A 198 -10.96 -11.24 17.41
N SER A 199 -10.03 -12.21 17.51
CA SER A 199 -9.24 -12.67 16.37
C SER A 199 -10.11 -13.29 15.26
N ILE A 200 -11.12 -14.10 15.60
CA ILE A 200 -12.07 -14.66 14.62
C ILE A 200 -12.83 -13.55 13.89
N ILE A 201 -13.35 -12.55 14.61
CA ILE A 201 -14.08 -11.42 14.02
C ILE A 201 -13.16 -10.63 13.08
N ALA A 202 -11.91 -10.39 13.47
CA ALA A 202 -10.93 -9.73 12.63
C ALA A 202 -10.61 -10.54 11.35
N ILE A 203 -10.50 -11.86 11.45
CA ILE A 203 -10.30 -12.72 10.27
C ILE A 203 -11.51 -12.63 9.34
N PHE A 204 -12.73 -12.72 9.87
CA PHE A 204 -13.96 -12.62 9.09
C PHE A 204 -14.07 -11.25 8.39
N TYR A 205 -13.71 -10.17 9.09
CA TYR A 205 -13.66 -8.83 8.52
C TYR A 205 -12.67 -8.72 7.35
N ASN A 206 -11.47 -9.28 7.50
CA ASN A 206 -10.45 -9.30 6.45
C ASN A 206 -10.91 -10.10 5.22
N ILE A 207 -11.57 -11.24 5.42
CA ILE A 207 -12.14 -12.06 4.33
C ILE A 207 -13.29 -11.32 3.63
N ALA A 208 -14.18 -10.69 4.39
CA ALA A 208 -15.26 -9.88 3.85
C ALA A 208 -14.72 -8.69 3.04
N ALA A 209 -13.63 -8.06 3.49
CA ALA A 209 -12.96 -6.99 2.75
C ALA A 209 -12.31 -7.51 1.45
N MET A 210 -11.72 -8.70 1.45
CA MET A 210 -11.18 -9.33 0.23
C MET A 210 -12.29 -9.62 -0.79
N LEU A 211 -13.38 -10.24 -0.35
CA LEU A 211 -14.52 -10.56 -1.21
C LEU A 211 -15.21 -9.28 -1.71
N GLY A 212 -15.37 -8.28 -0.83
CA GLY A 212 -15.92 -6.97 -1.17
C GLY A 212 -15.05 -6.24 -2.21
N GLY A 213 -13.72 -6.23 -2.04
CA GLY A 213 -12.80 -5.61 -3.00
C GLY A 213 -12.90 -6.23 -4.39
N ILE A 214 -13.00 -7.55 -4.48
CA ILE A 214 -13.16 -8.28 -5.74
C ILE A 214 -14.57 -8.05 -6.34
N PHE A 215 -15.61 -8.07 -5.51
CA PHE A 215 -16.99 -7.88 -5.95
C PHE A 215 -17.25 -6.44 -6.43
N TYR A 216 -16.83 -5.44 -5.66
CA TYR A 216 -16.94 -4.04 -6.09
C TYR A 216 -15.98 -3.73 -7.25
N GLY A 217 -14.82 -4.37 -7.33
CA GLY A 217 -13.90 -4.30 -8.48
C GLY A 217 -14.56 -4.79 -9.78
N THR A 218 -15.21 -5.96 -9.74
CA THR A 218 -15.97 -6.51 -10.88
C THR A 218 -17.22 -5.70 -11.21
N LEU A 219 -17.93 -5.21 -10.19
CA LEU A 219 -19.13 -4.41 -10.38
C LEU A 219 -18.81 -3.04 -11.00
N SER A 220 -17.74 -2.40 -10.53
CA SER A 220 -17.22 -1.14 -11.11
C SER A 220 -16.86 -1.33 -12.58
N GLU A 221 -16.24 -2.45 -12.94
CA GLU A 221 -15.93 -2.81 -14.32
C GLU A 221 -17.21 -3.00 -15.16
N ARG A 222 -18.23 -3.68 -14.64
CA ARG A 222 -19.53 -3.86 -15.32
C ARG A 222 -20.29 -2.55 -15.53
N ILE A 223 -20.24 -1.63 -14.57
CA ILE A 223 -20.90 -0.32 -14.67
C ILE A 223 -20.11 0.62 -15.60
N GLY A 224 -18.78 0.59 -15.54
CA GLY A 224 -17.89 1.32 -16.45
C GLY A 224 -18.12 0.94 -17.91
N ARG A 225 -18.28 -0.37 -18.20
CA ARG A 225 -18.65 -0.90 -19.52
C ARG A 225 -19.88 -0.24 -20.13
N LYS A 226 -20.94 -0.04 -19.33
CA LYS A 226 -22.19 0.60 -19.79
C LYS A 226 -22.03 2.08 -20.15
N LYS A 227 -21.02 2.76 -19.58
CA LYS A 227 -20.72 4.17 -19.88
C LYS A 227 -19.83 4.33 -21.11
N ASP A 228 -18.91 3.39 -21.33
CA ASP A 228 -18.00 3.43 -22.49
C ASP A 228 -18.71 2.99 -23.79
N ASP A 229 -19.56 1.94 -23.74
CA ASP A 229 -20.40 1.54 -24.88
C ASP A 229 -21.36 2.66 -25.31
N ARG A 230 -21.89 3.46 -24.36
CA ARG A 230 -22.73 4.62 -24.69
C ARG A 230 -21.96 5.77 -25.35
N ARG A 231 -20.67 5.92 -25.07
CA ARG A 231 -19.85 6.96 -25.70
C ARG A 231 -19.49 6.60 -27.14
N LEU A 232 -19.27 5.31 -27.43
CA LEU A 232 -19.02 4.83 -28.79
C LEU A 232 -20.31 4.88 -29.64
N SER A 233 -21.47 4.55 -29.07
CA SER A 233 -22.75 4.60 -29.80
C SER A 233 -23.28 6.03 -30.04
N CYS A 234 -22.80 7.05 -29.33
CA CYS A 234 -23.12 8.46 -29.60
C CYS A 234 -22.08 9.15 -30.53
N ALA A 235 -20.99 8.46 -30.87
CA ALA A 235 -19.93 8.95 -31.75
C ALA A 235 -20.00 8.36 -33.17
N SER A 236 -20.99 7.51 -33.44
CA SER A 236 -21.34 6.92 -34.75
C SER A 236 -22.69 7.44 -35.21
#